data_AF-A0A8H8RV57-F1
#
_entry.id   AF-A0A8H8RV57-F1
#
_cell.length_a   1.000
_cell.length_b   1.000
_cell.length_c   1.000
_cell.angle_alpha   90.00
_cell.angle_beta   90.00
_cell.angle_gamma   90.00
#
_symmetry.space_group_name_H-M   'P 1'
#
loop_
_entity.id
_entity.type
_entity.pdbx_description
1 polymer ?
#
loop_
_entity_poly.entity_id
_entity_poly.type
_entity_poly.pdbx_seq_one_letter_code
_entity_poly.pdbx_strand_id
1 'polypeptide(L)' 'MKIHYIGILKNETKPAHELCAEKDLTAYSRFTRNKYARLAIQPPCSNTTEDVADKNPTAMANS' A
#
# COMPACT_ATOMS: atom_id res chain seq x y z
N MET A 1 -14.95 -16.88 -1.42
CA MET A 1 -14.02 -16.28 -0.44
C MET A 1 -12.63 -16.26 -1.04
N LYS A 2 -11.87 -15.16 -0.95
CA LYS A 2 -10.55 -14.99 -1.57
C LYS A 2 -9.55 -14.42 -0.55
N ILE A 3 -8.33 -14.93 -0.55
CA ILE A 3 -7.22 -14.41 0.27
C ILE A 3 -6.53 -13.31 -0.54
N HIS A 4 -6.30 -12.15 0.06
CA HIS A 4 -5.68 -11.00 -0.61
C HIS A 4 -4.20 -10.80 -0.26
N TYR A 5 -3.78 -11.27 0.91
CA TYR A 5 -2.42 -11.12 1.42
C TYR A 5 -2.09 -12.29 2.35
N ILE A 6 -0.87 -12.81 2.23
CA ILE A 6 -0.25 -13.71 3.18
C ILE A 6 1.21 -13.32 3.32
N GLY A 7 1.74 -13.27 4.54
CA GLY A 7 3.11 -12.85 4.78
C GLY A 7 3.69 -13.46 6.06
N ILE A 8 5.02 -13.55 6.09
CA ILE A 8 5.79 -13.97 7.26
C ILE A 8 6.42 -12.73 7.86
N LEU A 9 6.10 -12.45 9.12
CA LEU A 9 6.58 -11.28 9.85
C LEU A 9 7.51 -11.72 10.99
N LYS A 10 8.65 -11.03 11.11
CA LYS A 10 9.57 -11.15 12.23
C LYS A 10 9.20 -10.12 13.31
N ASN A 11 8.65 -10.60 14.43
CA ASN A 11 8.13 -9.77 15.51
C ASN A 11 9.14 -9.57 16.65
N GLU A 12 10.37 -9.16 16.33
CA GLU A 12 11.40 -8.84 17.34
C GLU A 12 11.50 -7.33 17.61
N THR A 13 11.27 -6.51 16.60
CA THR A 13 11.31 -5.05 16.67
C THR A 13 9.95 -4.48 16.27
N LYS A 14 9.62 -3.28 16.78
CA LYS A 14 8.39 -2.55 16.40
C LYS A 14 8.79 -1.37 15.51
N PRO A 15 8.22 -1.21 14.30
CA PRO A 15 7.23 -2.09 13.67
C PRO A 15 7.81 -3.44 13.23
N ALA A 16 6.95 -4.47 13.20
CA ALA A 16 7.34 -5.82 12.79
C ALA A 16 7.89 -5.83 11.36
N HIS A 17 8.97 -6.57 11.13
CA HIS A 17 9.63 -6.61 9.84
C HIS A 17 9.05 -7.72 8.96
N GLU A 18 8.56 -7.37 7.77
CA GLU A 18 8.10 -8.35 6.79
C GLU A 18 9.30 -9.02 6.12
N LEU A 19 9.39 -10.35 6.21
CA LEU A 19 10.45 -11.14 5.56
C LEU A 19 10.09 -11.47 4.11
N CYS A 20 8.85 -11.91 3.90
CA CYS A 20 8.31 -12.22 2.59
C CYS A 20 6.78 -12.19 2.64
N ALA A 21 6.16 -11.82 1.52
CA ALA A 21 4.71 -11.83 1.38
C ALA A 21 4.27 -12.08 -0.07
N GLU A 22 3.08 -12.66 -0.21
CA GLU A 22 2.39 -12.88 -1.48
C GLU A 22 1.04 -12.16 -1.47
N LYS A 23 0.66 -11.56 -2.61
CA LYS A 23 -0.51 -10.68 -2.73
C LYS A 23 -1.31 -11.00 -3.98
N ASP A 24 -2.52 -11.53 -3.79
CA ASP A 24 -3.48 -11.69 -4.90
C ASP A 24 -4.44 -10.50 -4.96
N LEU A 25 -4.08 -9.56 -5.83
CA LEU A 25 -4.84 -8.33 -6.07
C LEU A 25 -5.58 -8.32 -7.42
N THR A 26 -5.75 -9.49 -8.03
CA THR A 26 -6.45 -9.61 -9.32
C THR A 26 -7.94 -9.26 -9.22
N ALA A 27 -8.51 -9.31 -8.01
CA ALA A 27 -9.88 -8.88 -7.73
C ALA A 27 -10.05 -7.35 -7.75
N TYR A 28 -8.96 -6.58 -7.72
CA TYR A 28 -9.00 -5.12 -7.69
C TYR A 28 -8.68 -4.51 -9.05
N SER A 29 -9.34 -3.38 -9.34
CA SER A 29 -9.07 -2.57 -10.53
C SER A 29 -7.59 -2.17 -10.60
N ARG A 30 -7.06 -2.06 -11.82
CA ARG A 30 -5.66 -1.65 -12.07
C ARG A 30 -5.32 -0.31 -11.39
N PHE A 31 -6.29 0.60 -11.34
CA PHE A 31 -6.11 1.94 -10.76
C PHE A 31 -6.11 1.95 -9.22
N THR A 32 -6.68 0.93 -8.56
CA THR A 32 -6.75 0.85 -7.09
C THR A 32 -5.82 -0.21 -6.51
N ARG A 33 -5.29 -1.11 -7.35
CA ARG A 33 -4.41 -2.21 -6.97
C ARG A 33 -3.23 -1.79 -6.10
N ASN A 34 -2.50 -0.75 -6.51
CA ASN A 34 -1.31 -0.29 -5.77
C ASN A 34 -1.67 0.25 -4.37
N LYS A 35 -2.82 0.92 -4.23
CA LYS A 35 -3.30 1.41 -2.94
C LYS A 35 -3.59 0.26 -1.97
N TYR A 36 -4.24 -0.80 -2.45
CA TYR A 36 -4.51 -1.99 -1.63
C TYR A 36 -3.25 -2.80 -1.34
N ALA A 37 -2.31 -2.87 -2.30
CA ALA A 37 -1.01 -3.51 -2.10
C ALA A 37 -0.23 -2.88 -0.95
N ARG A 38 -0.28 -1.56 -0.83
CA ARG A 38 0.37 -0.78 0.24
C ARG A 38 -0.33 -0.94 1.58
N LEU A 39 -1.67 -0.94 1.59
CA LEU A 39 -2.46 -1.09 2.82
C LEU A 39 -2.18 -2.43 3.54
N ALA A 40 -1.90 -3.49 2.78
CA ALA A 40 -1.65 -4.81 3.34
C ALA A 40 -0.34 -4.94 4.14
N ILE A 41 0.60 -4.00 3.99
CA ILE A 41 1.97 -4.10 4.54
C ILE A 41 2.34 -2.99 5.53
N GLN A 42 1.48 -1.99 5.72
CA GLN A 42 1.74 -0.94 6.70
C GLN A 42 0.91 -1.17 7.98
N PRO A 43 1.54 -1.22 9.16
CA PRO A 43 0.81 -1.11 10.42
C PRO A 43 0.14 0.27 10.50
N PRO A 44 -0.98 0.43 11.25
CA PRO A 44 -1.72 1.69 11.38
C PRO A 44 -0.94 2.85 12.05
N CYS A 45 0.38 2.75 12.21
CA CYS A 45 1.20 3.68 12.97
C CYS A 45 2.32 4.36 12.15
N SER A 46 2.39 4.19 10.82
CA SER A 46 3.32 4.97 10.00
C SER A 46 2.55 5.97 9.12
N ASN A 47 2.45 7.21 9.59
CA ASN A 47 2.04 8.35 8.78
C ASN A 47 3.11 8.57 7.70
N THR A 48 2.97 7.92 6.54
CA THR A 48 3.72 8.35 5.34
C THR A 48 2.78 9.20 4.51
N THR A 49 2.86 10.51 4.75
CA THR A 49 2.27 11.61 3.97
C THR A 49 2.86 11.73 2.55
N GLU A 50 3.18 10.60 1.89
CA GLU A 50 3.89 10.59 0.60
C GLU A 50 3.01 10.17 -0.59
N ASP A 51 1.79 9.66 -0.37
CA ASP A 51 0.91 9.19 -1.47
C ASP A 51 -0.20 10.19 -1.88
N VAL A 52 -0.07 11.49 -1.56
CA VAL A 52 -0.92 12.57 -2.14
C VAL A 52 -0.33 13.11 -3.46
N ALA A 53 0.77 12.54 -3.95
CA ALA A 53 1.52 13.07 -5.09
C ALA A 53 1.03 12.63 -6.49
N ASP A 54 -0.06 11.87 -6.62
CA ASP A 54 -0.58 11.53 -7.95
C ASP A 54 -2.11 11.62 -8.00
N LYS A 55 -2.61 12.84 -8.18
CA LYS A 55 -3.69 13.25 -9.10
C LYS A 55 -4.15 14.69 -8.84
N ASN A 56 -3.46 15.67 -9.42
CA ASN A 56 -4.16 16.81 -10.01
C ASN A 56 -3.36 17.38 -11.20
N PRO A 57 -3.63 16.95 -12.45
CA PRO A 57 -2.99 17.52 -13.63
C PRO A 57 -3.50 18.92 -14.03
N THR A 58 -4.23 19.65 -13.19
CA THR A 58 -4.88 20.93 -13.57
C THR A 58 -4.20 22.19 -13.04
N ALA A 59 -2.98 22.13 -12.51
CA ALA A 59 -2.27 23.31 -11.98
C ALA A 59 -1.20 23.90 -12.93
N MET A 60 -1.36 23.73 -14.25
CA MET A 60 -0.65 24.51 -15.27
C MET A 60 -1.64 25.33 -16.09
N ALA A 61 -2.20 26.37 -15.48
CA ALA A 61 -2.76 27.53 -16.16
C ALA A 61 -2.79 28.69 -15.16
N ASN A 62 -2.32 29.85 -15.60
CA ASN A 62 -2.21 31.12 -14.85
C ASN A 62 -0.84 31.34 -14.19
N SER A 63 0.20 31.38 -15.03
CA SER A 63 1.18 32.47 -15.01
C SER A 63 0.53 33.77 -15.48
#